data_AF-A0A255ZHV5-F1
#
_entry.id   AF-A0A255ZHV5-F1
#
_cell.length_a   1.000
_cell.length_b   1.000
_cell.length_c   1.000
_cell.angle_alpha   90.00
_cell.angle_beta   90.00
_cell.angle_gamma   90.00
#
_symmetry.space_group_name_H-M   'P 1'
#
loop_
_entity.id
_entity.type
_entity.pdbx_description
1 polymer ?
#
loop_
_entity_poly.entity_id
_entity_poly.type
_entity_poly.pdbx_seq_one_letter_code
_entity_poly.pdbx_strand_id
1 'polypeptide(L)' 'MSKARKGSGAPSFCWVCTKQLQRAPGKGLGLFYFELVRDPAGIDHRVHQSICLAEAVSDGNKHIKEAA' A
#
# COMPACT_ATOMS: atom_id res chain seq x y z
N MET A 1 0.04 21.04 18.65
CA MET A 1 0.44 19.64 18.95
C MET A 1 0.57 18.87 17.63
N SER A 2 1.75 18.36 17.34
CA SER A 2 2.07 17.65 16.10
C SER A 2 1.28 16.34 16.00
N LYS A 3 0.55 16.18 14.88
CA LYS A 3 -0.23 14.99 14.55
C LYS A 3 0.74 13.80 14.44
N ALA A 4 0.83 12.99 15.49
CA ALA A 4 1.54 11.72 15.45
C ALA A 4 0.88 10.86 14.35
N ARG A 5 1.50 10.81 13.16
CA ARG A 5 1.17 9.81 12.15
C ARG A 5 1.56 8.49 12.80
N LYS A 6 0.58 7.72 13.28
CA LYS A 6 0.75 6.36 13.78
C LYS A 6 1.39 5.54 12.66
N GLY A 7 2.72 5.53 12.60
CA GLY A 7 3.48 4.44 12.01
C GLY A 7 3.22 3.24 12.89
N SER A 8 2.09 2.56 12.69
CA SER A 8 1.88 1.25 13.26
C SER A 8 3.03 0.38 12.75
N GLY A 9 3.96 0.03 13.63
CA GLY A 9 5.07 -0.88 13.34
C GLY A 9 4.63 -2.30 12.99
N ALA A 10 3.32 -2.53 12.78
CA ALA A 10 2.79 -3.75 12.24
C ALA A 10 3.32 -3.98 10.82
N PRO A 11 3.71 -5.21 10.47
CA PRO A 11 4.07 -5.55 9.11
C PRO A 11 2.93 -5.15 8.16
N SER A 12 3.23 -4.28 7.20
CA SER A 12 2.28 -3.97 6.13
C SER A 12 2.37 -5.09 5.11
N PHE A 13 1.27 -5.77 4.84
CA PHE A 13 1.21 -6.87 3.87
C PHE A 13 0.51 -6.43 2.59
N CYS A 14 0.93 -7.01 1.47
CA CYS A 14 0.24 -6.86 0.21
C CYS A 14 -1.08 -7.63 0.24
N TRP A 15 -2.16 -6.97 -0.16
CA TRP A 15 -3.47 -7.59 -0.23
C TRP A 15 -3.53 -8.80 -1.17
N VAL A 16 -2.84 -8.73 -2.32
CA VAL A 16 -2.89 -9.76 -3.36
C VAL A 16 -2.11 -11.00 -2.97
N CYS A 17 -0.83 -10.85 -2.62
CA CYS A 17 0.05 -12.00 -2.39
C CYS A 17 0.29 -12.30 -0.91
N THR A 18 -0.26 -11.51 0.01
CA THR A 18 -0.09 -11.62 1.48
C THR A 18 1.37 -11.54 1.98
N LYS A 19 2.32 -11.22 1.09
CA LYS A 19 3.73 -11.03 1.45
C LYS A 19 3.96 -9.63 2.01
N GLN A 20 4.99 -9.49 2.83
CA GLN A 20 5.34 -8.22 3.45
C GLN A 20 5.72 -7.18 2.38
N LEU A 21 5.19 -5.96 2.52
CA LEU A 21 5.55 -4.82 1.69
C LEU A 21 6.97 -4.38 2.02
N GLN A 22 7.71 -4.00 0.98
CA GLN A 22 9.10 -3.63 1.12
C GLN A 22 9.21 -2.28 1.85
N ARG A 23 10.10 -2.17 2.83
CA ARG A 23 10.39 -0.88 3.46
C ARG A 23 11.11 0.01 2.43
N ALA A 24 10.68 1.26 2.31
CA ALA A 24 11.37 2.23 1.48
C ALA A 24 12.76 2.54 2.08
N PRO A 25 13.82 2.62 1.25
CA PRO A 25 15.15 2.99 1.66
C PRO A 25 15.17 4.46 2.04
N GLY A 26 14.94 4.73 3.33
CA GLY A 26 15.00 6.06 3.91
C GLY A 26 15.12 5.93 5.41
N LYS A 27 16.33 6.20 5.94
CA LYS A 27 16.77 6.19 7.35
C LYS A 27 15.63 6.15 8.40
N GLY A 28 15.03 4.99 8.62
CA GLY A 28 14.06 4.79 9.71
C GLY A 28 12.74 5.58 9.63
N LEU A 29 12.35 6.13 8.47
CA LEU A 29 11.11 6.91 8.34
C LEU A 29 9.82 6.06 8.36
N GLY A 30 9.93 4.73 8.39
CA GLY A 30 8.78 3.82 8.43
C GLY A 30 7.93 3.82 7.15
N LEU A 31 8.45 4.38 6.06
CA LEU A 31 7.79 4.40 4.76
C LEU A 31 7.92 3.01 4.13
N PHE A 32 6.84 2.50 3.54
CA PHE A 32 6.82 1.24 2.77
C PHE A 32 6.60 1.58 1.30
N TYR A 33 7.23 0.86 0.38
CA TYR A 33 6.88 0.90 -1.04
C TYR A 33 5.64 0.05 -1.28
N PHE A 34 4.54 0.72 -1.59
CA PHE A 34 3.29 0.10 -1.99
C PHE A 34 2.51 1.07 -2.88
N GLU A 35 1.61 0.52 -3.68
CA GLU A 35 0.57 1.27 -4.37
C GLU A 35 -0.75 1.07 -3.62
N LEU A 36 -1.67 2.02 -3.73
CA LEU A 36 -2.99 1.92 -3.14
C LEU A 36 -4.01 1.55 -4.21
N VAL A 37 -4.85 0.56 -3.92
CA VAL A 37 -5.98 0.21 -4.76
C VAL A 37 -7.27 0.32 -3.94
N ARG A 38 -8.33 0.85 -4.55
CA ARG A 38 -9.66 0.90 -3.97
C ARG A 38 -10.51 -0.21 -4.52
N ASP A 39 -11.07 -1.02 -3.63
CA ASP A 39 -12.01 -2.06 -4.02
C ASP A 39 -13.40 -1.47 -4.38
N PRO A 40 -14.30 -2.27 -5.00
CA PRO A 40 -15.65 -1.83 -5.32
C PRO A 40 -16.50 -1.45 -4.09
N ALA A 41 -16.13 -1.92 -2.89
CA ALA A 41 -16.76 -1.54 -1.63
C ALA A 41 -16.22 -0.19 -1.10
N GLY A 42 -15.24 0.42 -1.77
CA GLY A 42 -14.65 1.71 -1.42
C GLY A 42 -13.53 1.64 -0.39
N ILE A 43 -12.99 0.45 -0.09
CA ILE A 43 -11.93 0.25 0.90
C ILE A 43 -10.56 0.31 0.20
N ASP A 44 -9.62 1.01 0.81
CA ASP A 44 -8.26 1.16 0.31
C ASP A 44 -7.35 0.03 0.81
N HIS A 45 -6.69 -0.64 -0.13
CA HIS A 45 -5.77 -1.74 0.12
C HIS A 45 -4.38 -1.41 -0.41
N ARG A 46 -3.36 -1.94 0.26
CA ARG A 46 -1.96 -1.74 -0.10
C ARG A 46 -1.47 -2.95 -0.88
N VAL A 47 -0.82 -2.72 -2.02
CA VAL A 47 -0.30 -3.79 -2.88
C VAL A 47 1.14 -3.52 -3.28
N HIS A 48 1.90 -4.56 -3.61
CA HIS A 48 3.21 -4.38 -4.24
C HIS A 48 3.05 -3.69 -5.61
N GLN A 49 4.08 -2.96 -6.01
CA GLN A 49 4.19 -2.43 -7.36
C GLN A 49 4.24 -3.55 -8.41
N SER A 50 3.99 -3.19 -9.67
CA SER A 50 4.06 -4.10 -10.82
C SER A 50 2.97 -5.19 -10.79
N ILE A 51 3.33 -6.47 -10.61
CA ILE A 51 2.43 -7.63 -10.82
C ILE A 51 1.21 -7.56 -9.90
N CYS A 52 1.40 -7.35 -8.60
CA CYS A 52 0.27 -7.30 -7.66
C CYS A 52 -0.67 -6.12 -7.93
N LEU A 53 -0.14 -4.98 -8.38
CA LEU A 53 -0.98 -3.86 -8.81
C LEU A 53 -1.78 -4.23 -10.06
N ALA A 54 -1.14 -4.84 -11.06
CA ALA A 54 -1.80 -5.23 -12.30
C ALA A 54 -2.90 -6.28 -12.06
N GLU A 55 -2.65 -7.27 -11.20
CA GLU A 55 -3.65 -8.26 -10.76
C GLU A 55 -4.81 -7.57 -10.04
N ALA A 56 -4.52 -6.72 -9.04
CA ALA A 56 -5.58 -6.02 -8.31
C ALA A 56 -6.45 -5.15 -9.24
N VAL A 57 -5.85 -4.48 -10.22
CA VAL A 57 -6.62 -3.70 -11.21
C VAL A 57 -7.42 -4.61 -12.15
N SER A 58 -6.87 -5.76 -12.54
CA SER A 58 -7.58 -6.75 -13.37
C SER A 58 -8.76 -7.38 -12.64
N ASP A 59 -8.68 -7.52 -11.31
CA ASP A 59 -9.79 -7.93 -10.43
C ASP A 59 -10.89 -6.86 -10.28
N GLY A 60 -10.74 -5.71 -10.94
CA GLY A 60 -11.71 -4.62 -10.94
C GLY A 60 -11.48 -3.57 -9.85
N ASN A 61 -10.35 -3.61 -9.13
CA ASN A 61 -9.99 -2.56 -8.18
C ASN A 61 -9.43 -1.33 -8.92
N LYS A 62 -9.61 -0.14 -8.33
CA LYS A 62 -9.13 1.12 -8.92
C LYS A 62 -7.80 1.52 -8.31
N HIS A 63 -6.78 1.69 -9.14
CA HIS A 63 -5.51 2.24 -8.68
C HIS A 63 -5.67 3.70 -8.24
N ILE A 64 -5.41 3.98 -6.96
CA ILE A 64 -5.27 5.33 -6.43
C ILE A 64 -3.81 5.76 -6.59
N LYS A 65 -3.53 6.52 -7.64
CA LYS A 65 -2.33 7.35 -7.67
C LYS A 65 -2.56 8.50 -6.72
N GLU A 66 -2.02 8.42 -5.50
CA GLU A 66 -1.85 9.62 -4.69
C GLU A 66 -0.95 10.57 -5.50
N ALA A 67 -1.54 11.62 -6.06
CA ALA A 67 -0.80 12.69 -6.68
C ALA A 67 0.01 13.37 -5.56
N ALA A 68 1.29 13.00 -5.49
CA ALA A 68 2.26 13.64 -4.61
C ALA A 68 2.42 15.13 -4.96
#